data_AF-A0A2B7ZKU0-F1
#
_entry.id   AF-A0A2B7ZKU0-F1
#
_cell.length_a   1.000
_cell.length_b   1.000
_cell.length_c   1.000
_cell.angle_alpha   90.00
_cell.angle_beta   90.00
_cell.angle_gamma   90.00
#
_symmetry.space_group_name_H-M   'P 1'
#
loop_
_entity.id
_entity.type
_entity.pdbx_description
1 polymer ?
#
loop_
_entity_poly.entity_id
_entity_poly.type
_entity_poly.pdbx_seq_one_letter_code
_entity_poly.pdbx_strand_id
1 'polypeptide(L)'
;MRFSFLSLHLTLGFGLCVVGGGTGVLGHEPQSDNNNINNQVDLRGLAENARLPNDPKGFSHIGDDGILRSFNEEGEVMGYARLTLDQLLDIIETSPLSPGEKEYLAQQWSAADSPQVSMEQIWQPPKDLLPLRFAEPERFKLEMEQQQQQQSAKTPIVSSMLKPLPEWCKRHMCYRHEECKFLGCFHCMFYPQSPYGDCI
;
A
#
# COMPACT_ATOMS: atom_id res chain seq x y z
N MET A 1 -35.45 5.89 -62.02
CA MET A 1 -35.25 6.96 -63.02
C MET A 1 -34.45 8.06 -62.35
N ARG A 2 -33.26 8.37 -62.86
CA ARG A 2 -32.31 9.37 -62.32
C ARG A 2 -32.24 10.54 -63.30
N PHE A 3 -32.49 11.77 -62.84
CA PHE A 3 -32.16 13.08 -63.43
C PHE A 3 -32.53 14.10 -62.32
N SER A 4 -31.81 15.18 -61.97
CA SER A 4 -30.80 15.98 -62.66
C SER A 4 -29.91 16.70 -61.63
N PHE A 5 -28.70 17.02 -62.08
CA PHE A 5 -27.77 17.96 -61.46
C PHE A 5 -28.23 19.40 -61.67
N LEU A 6 -27.95 20.29 -60.70
CA LEU A 6 -27.80 21.72 -60.92
C LEU A 6 -26.79 22.25 -59.89
N SER A 7 -25.57 22.49 -60.36
CA SER A 7 -24.60 23.38 -59.73
C SER A 7 -24.80 24.78 -60.30
N LEU A 8 -24.87 25.80 -59.45
CA LEU A 8 -24.54 27.17 -59.81
C LEU A 8 -23.63 27.76 -58.74
N HIS A 9 -22.51 28.29 -59.20
CA HIS A 9 -21.47 28.98 -58.45
C HIS A 9 -21.77 30.47 -58.26
N LEU A 10 -21.04 31.04 -57.30
CA LEU A 10 -20.53 32.41 -57.19
C LEU A 10 -21.49 33.50 -56.67
N THR A 11 -21.14 34.05 -55.50
CA THR A 11 -20.78 35.47 -55.39
C THR A 11 -19.74 35.70 -54.28
N LEU A 12 -18.67 36.41 -54.64
CA LEU A 12 -17.76 37.09 -53.73
C LEU A 12 -18.51 38.27 -53.07
N GLY A 13 -18.29 38.48 -51.78
CA GLY A 13 -18.64 39.72 -51.08
C GLY A 13 -17.57 40.03 -50.05
N PHE A 14 -16.66 40.95 -50.39
CA PHE A 14 -15.77 41.61 -49.45
C PHE A 14 -16.57 42.54 -48.53
N GLY A 15 -16.34 42.43 -47.23
CA GLY A 15 -16.85 43.37 -46.23
C GLY A 15 -15.93 43.39 -45.01
N LEU A 16 -14.93 44.27 -45.05
CA LEU A 16 -14.19 44.70 -43.87
C LEU A 16 -15.04 45.72 -43.10
N CYS A 17 -15.42 45.40 -41.87
CA CYS A 17 -15.78 46.40 -40.87
C CYS A 17 -15.00 46.12 -39.58
N VAL A 18 -14.45 47.21 -39.05
CA VAL A 18 -13.48 47.33 -37.97
C VAL A 18 -14.19 47.89 -36.71
N VAL A 19 -13.61 47.60 -35.55
CA VAL A 19 -13.83 48.15 -34.19
C VAL A 19 -14.93 47.52 -33.32
N GLY A 20 -14.45 46.86 -32.25
CA GLY A 20 -14.68 47.30 -30.88
C GLY A 20 -15.80 46.61 -30.09
N GLY A 21 -15.41 45.83 -29.08
CA GLY A 21 -16.33 45.38 -28.03
C GLY A 21 -15.85 44.08 -27.40
N GLY A 22 -15.20 44.19 -26.24
CA GLY A 22 -14.68 43.03 -25.50
C GLY A 22 -15.78 42.03 -25.15
N THR A 23 -15.45 40.75 -25.30
CA THR A 23 -16.04 39.67 -24.52
C THR A 23 -14.92 38.71 -24.18
N GLY A 24 -14.72 38.48 -22.88
CA GLY A 24 -13.72 37.55 -22.37
C GLY A 24 -14.01 36.15 -22.89
N VAL A 25 -13.02 35.55 -23.53
CA VAL A 25 -12.92 34.11 -23.70
C VAL A 25 -11.66 33.71 -22.97
N LEU A 26 -11.86 33.06 -21.83
CA LEU A 26 -10.85 32.32 -21.07
C LEU A 26 -10.17 31.36 -22.04
N GLY A 27 -9.00 31.75 -22.54
CA GLY A 27 -8.04 30.82 -23.10
C GLY A 27 -7.57 29.92 -21.97
N HIS A 28 -8.21 28.76 -21.83
CA HIS A 28 -7.69 27.68 -21.02
C HIS A 28 -6.50 27.11 -21.81
N GLU A 29 -5.29 27.58 -21.48
CA GLU A 29 -4.09 26.80 -21.75
C GLU A 29 -4.34 25.38 -21.26
N PRO A 30 -4.03 24.33 -22.04
CA PRO A 30 -3.96 22.99 -21.48
C PRO A 30 -2.77 23.01 -20.53
N GLN A 31 -3.08 23.25 -19.26
CA GLN A 31 -2.18 23.06 -18.15
C GLN A 31 -1.80 21.58 -18.21
N SER A 32 -0.58 21.34 -18.69
CA SER A 32 0.07 20.04 -18.64
C SER A 32 0.16 19.68 -17.17
N ASP A 33 -0.89 19.03 -16.66
CA ASP A 33 -0.88 18.34 -15.38
C ASP A 33 0.20 17.28 -15.50
N ASN A 34 1.43 17.66 -15.14
CA ASN A 34 2.49 16.76 -14.76
C ASN A 34 2.08 16.11 -13.44
N ASN A 35 1.03 15.30 -13.51
CA ASN A 35 0.72 14.25 -12.58
C ASN A 35 1.79 13.17 -12.82
N ASN A 36 3.01 13.46 -12.35
CA ASN A 36 3.92 12.41 -11.94
C ASN A 36 3.30 11.77 -10.69
N ILE A 37 2.23 11.01 -10.92
CA ILE A 37 1.72 10.06 -9.95
C ILE A 37 2.85 9.05 -9.89
N ASN A 38 3.70 9.20 -8.87
CA ASN A 38 4.49 8.08 -8.42
C ASN A 38 3.45 6.98 -8.15
N ASN A 39 3.31 6.04 -9.09
CA ASN A 39 2.42 4.87 -9.01
C ASN A 39 2.93 3.89 -7.94
N GLN A 40 3.55 4.40 -6.89
CA GLN A 40 4.14 3.63 -5.83
C GLN A 40 3.02 3.16 -4.91
N VAL A 41 2.84 1.85 -4.87
CA VAL A 41 1.82 1.22 -4.04
C VAL A 41 2.30 1.17 -2.59
N ASP A 42 1.61 1.89 -1.70
CA ASP A 42 1.82 1.78 -0.25
C ASP A 42 0.86 0.75 0.37
N LEU A 43 1.35 -0.01 1.36
CA LEU A 43 0.62 -1.03 2.12
C LEU A 43 -0.69 -0.52 2.68
N ARG A 44 -0.72 0.73 3.14
CA ARG A 44 -1.95 1.37 3.62
C ARG A 44 -3.02 1.41 2.52
N GLY A 45 -2.65 1.88 1.33
CA GLY A 45 -3.56 1.97 0.19
C GLY A 45 -4.09 0.59 -0.21
N LEU A 46 -3.25 -0.45 -0.17
CA LEU A 46 -3.67 -1.82 -0.43
C LEU A 46 -4.68 -2.34 0.58
N ALA A 47 -4.40 -2.17 1.87
CA ALA A 47 -5.29 -2.61 2.95
C ALA A 47 -6.65 -1.88 2.93
N GLU A 48 -6.63 -0.56 2.69
CA GLU A 48 -7.85 0.25 2.55
C GLU A 48 -8.67 -0.17 1.31
N ASN A 49 -8.02 -0.36 0.16
CA ASN A 49 -8.68 -0.78 -1.08
C ASN A 49 -9.29 -2.18 -0.98
N ALA A 50 -8.59 -3.10 -0.31
CA ALA A 50 -9.08 -4.45 -0.05
C ALA A 50 -10.09 -4.52 1.10
N ARG A 51 -10.30 -3.41 1.83
CA ARG A 51 -11.19 -3.32 3.00
C ARG A 51 -10.89 -4.39 4.04
N LEU A 52 -9.59 -4.61 4.32
CA LEU A 52 -9.19 -5.61 5.28
C LEU A 52 -9.72 -5.26 6.68
N PRO A 53 -10.28 -6.22 7.43
CA PRO A 53 -10.65 -6.00 8.81
C PRO A 53 -9.45 -5.53 9.62
N ASN A 54 -9.70 -4.63 10.57
CA ASN A 54 -8.71 -4.16 11.54
C ASN A 54 -9.26 -4.46 12.94
N ASP A 55 -8.83 -5.59 13.50
CA ASP A 55 -8.98 -5.87 14.92
C ASP A 55 -7.92 -5.05 15.68
N PRO A 56 -8.29 -4.21 16.66
CA PRO A 56 -7.32 -3.47 17.46
C PRO A 56 -6.19 -4.33 18.04
N LYS A 57 -6.48 -5.59 18.38
CA LYS A 57 -5.50 -6.53 18.91
C LYS A 57 -4.90 -7.47 17.86
N GLY A 58 -5.33 -7.31 16.62
CA GLY A 58 -4.82 -8.02 15.47
C GLY A 58 -3.57 -7.38 14.88
N PHE A 59 -3.12 -7.93 13.75
CA PHE A 59 -2.01 -7.42 12.96
C PHE A 59 -2.20 -7.85 11.49
N SER A 60 -1.37 -7.33 10.59
CA SER A 60 -1.36 -7.76 9.19
C SER A 60 0.00 -8.34 8.81
N HIS A 61 0.03 -9.26 7.85
CA HIS A 61 1.25 -9.97 7.43
C HIS A 61 1.17 -10.39 5.96
N ILE A 62 2.31 -10.31 5.26
CA ILE A 62 2.46 -10.84 3.90
C ILE A 62 3.25 -12.14 3.99
N GLY A 63 2.60 -13.25 3.63
CA GLY A 63 3.25 -14.54 3.52
C GLY A 63 4.08 -14.64 2.25
N ASP A 64 4.99 -15.63 2.21
CA ASP A 64 5.83 -15.90 1.03
C ASP A 64 5.02 -16.35 -0.20
N ASP A 65 3.71 -16.61 -0.02
CA ASP A 65 2.75 -16.87 -1.08
C ASP A 65 2.15 -15.59 -1.71
N GLY A 66 2.63 -14.41 -1.32
CA GLY A 66 2.21 -13.11 -1.89
C GLY A 66 0.80 -12.70 -1.45
N ILE A 67 0.28 -13.27 -0.36
CA ILE A 67 -1.02 -12.92 0.20
C ILE A 67 -0.82 -12.02 1.42
N LEU A 68 -1.38 -10.81 1.34
CA LEU A 68 -1.56 -9.95 2.49
C LEU A 68 -2.76 -10.46 3.29
N ARG A 69 -2.54 -10.83 4.54
CA ARG A 69 -3.58 -11.31 5.47
C ARG A 69 -3.71 -10.33 6.64
N SER A 70 -4.94 -10.14 7.10
CA SER A 70 -5.24 -9.53 8.40
C SER A 70 -5.64 -10.61 9.38
N PHE A 71 -5.06 -10.58 10.58
CA PHE A 71 -5.24 -11.56 11.64
C PHE A 71 -5.85 -10.92 12.88
N ASN A 72 -6.61 -11.69 13.67
CA ASN A 72 -7.01 -11.31 15.03
C ASN A 72 -5.91 -11.63 16.06
N GLU A 73 -6.19 -11.39 17.35
CA GLU A 73 -5.27 -11.68 18.47
C GLU A 73 -4.86 -13.17 18.52
N GLU A 74 -5.78 -14.07 18.17
CA GLU A 74 -5.62 -15.52 18.21
C GLU A 74 -4.84 -16.09 17.00
N GLY A 75 -4.57 -15.28 15.98
CA GLY A 75 -3.88 -15.70 14.76
C GLY A 75 -4.81 -16.32 13.71
N GLU A 76 -6.11 -16.07 13.79
CA GLU A 76 -7.08 -16.44 12.76
C GLU A 76 -7.13 -15.35 11.68
N VAL A 77 -7.19 -15.78 10.41
CA VAL A 77 -7.29 -14.86 9.28
C VAL A 77 -8.70 -14.26 9.24
N MET A 78 -8.80 -12.93 9.28
CA MET A 78 -10.05 -12.16 9.20
C MET A 78 -10.34 -11.65 7.79
N GLY A 79 -9.30 -11.42 6.99
CA GLY A 79 -9.42 -10.95 5.62
C GLY A 79 -8.10 -11.06 4.87
N TYR A 80 -8.15 -10.91 3.54
CA TYR A 80 -6.96 -11.04 2.70
C TYR A 80 -7.01 -10.18 1.43
N ALA A 81 -5.83 -9.94 0.85
CA ALA A 81 -5.64 -9.40 -0.48
C ALA A 81 -4.55 -10.19 -1.22
N ARG A 82 -4.78 -10.48 -2.50
CA ARG A 82 -3.77 -11.08 -3.39
C ARG A 82 -2.91 -9.95 -3.96
N LEU A 83 -1.60 -10.02 -3.73
CA LEU A 83 -0.68 -8.99 -4.22
C LEU A 83 -0.02 -9.43 -5.53
N THR A 84 0.15 -8.51 -6.46
CA THR A 84 0.95 -8.76 -7.66
C THR A 84 2.44 -8.66 -7.33
N LEU A 85 3.29 -9.21 -8.19
CA LEU A 85 4.74 -9.07 -8.04
C LEU A 85 5.18 -7.60 -7.99
N ASP A 86 4.60 -6.75 -8.85
CA ASP A 86 4.90 -5.30 -8.85
C ASP A 86 4.53 -4.65 -7.51
N GLN A 87 3.38 -5.00 -6.93
CA GLN A 87 2.98 -4.50 -5.61
C GLN A 87 3.94 -4.97 -4.51
N LEU A 88 4.38 -6.22 -4.56
CA LEU A 88 5.35 -6.77 -3.61
C LEU A 88 6.70 -6.06 -3.70
N LEU A 89 7.16 -5.72 -4.91
CA LEU A 89 8.40 -4.98 -5.13
C LEU A 89 8.29 -3.52 -4.64
N ASP A 90 7.17 -2.85 -4.88
CA ASP A 90 6.91 -1.50 -4.36
C ASP A 90 6.92 -1.47 -2.82
N ILE A 91 6.34 -2.49 -2.19
CA ILE A 91 6.36 -2.66 -0.73
C ILE A 91 7.79 -2.82 -0.23
N ILE A 92 8.61 -3.67 -0.87
CA ILE A 92 10.01 -3.85 -0.50
C ILE A 92 10.77 -2.51 -0.61
N GLU A 93 10.59 -1.78 -1.71
CA GLU A 93 11.26 -0.50 -1.94
C GLU A 93 10.93 0.52 -0.85
N THR A 94 9.65 0.63 -0.49
CA THR A 94 9.14 1.61 0.50
C THR A 94 9.32 1.21 1.96
N SER A 95 9.59 -0.07 2.23
CA SER A 95 9.73 -0.61 3.58
C SER A 95 10.95 -0.04 4.34
N PRO A 96 10.90 0.03 5.68
CA PRO A 96 12.02 0.45 6.51
C PRO A 96 13.10 -0.61 6.70
N LEU A 97 12.98 -1.75 6.01
CA LEU A 97 13.86 -2.91 6.14
C LEU A 97 15.30 -2.59 5.70
N SER A 98 16.27 -3.29 6.28
CA SER A 98 17.66 -3.21 5.85
C SER A 98 17.84 -3.74 4.41
N PRO A 99 18.90 -3.35 3.69
CA PRO A 99 19.14 -3.84 2.33
C PRO A 99 19.17 -5.37 2.22
N GLY A 100 19.71 -6.08 3.21
CA GLY A 100 19.74 -7.55 3.23
C GLY A 100 18.37 -8.18 3.42
N GLU A 101 17.52 -7.59 4.28
CA GLU A 101 16.13 -8.03 4.45
C GLU A 101 15.31 -7.79 3.17
N LYS A 102 15.52 -6.64 2.52
CA LYS A 102 14.88 -6.34 1.22
C LYS A 102 15.28 -7.34 0.14
N GLU A 103 16.56 -7.67 0.02
CA GLU A 103 17.05 -8.67 -0.93
C GLU A 103 16.48 -10.06 -0.64
N TYR A 104 16.43 -10.46 0.64
CA TYR A 104 15.80 -11.71 1.06
C TYR A 104 14.32 -11.76 0.64
N LEU A 105 13.53 -10.72 0.95
CA LEU A 105 12.11 -10.68 0.58
C LEU A 105 11.92 -10.66 -0.94
N ALA A 106 12.73 -9.91 -1.68
CA ALA A 106 12.69 -9.89 -3.13
C ALA A 106 12.92 -11.30 -3.72
N GLN A 107 13.84 -12.06 -3.13
CA GLN A 107 14.09 -13.43 -3.52
C GLN A 107 12.89 -14.34 -3.21
N GLN A 108 12.35 -14.29 -1.99
CA GLN A 108 11.21 -15.15 -1.60
C GLN A 108 9.97 -14.85 -2.44
N TRP A 109 9.64 -13.57 -2.60
CA TRP A 109 8.42 -13.14 -3.27
C TRP A 109 8.50 -13.20 -4.79
N SER A 110 9.69 -13.35 -5.38
CA SER A 110 9.84 -13.55 -6.84
C SER A 110 9.14 -14.82 -7.35
N ALA A 111 8.92 -15.81 -6.48
CA ALA A 111 8.23 -17.05 -6.80
C ALA A 111 6.75 -17.05 -6.39
N ALA A 112 6.24 -15.97 -5.81
CA ALA A 112 4.86 -15.89 -5.33
C ALA A 112 3.89 -15.85 -6.51
N ASP A 113 3.03 -16.86 -6.63
CA ASP A 113 1.93 -16.92 -7.60
C ASP A 113 0.59 -16.71 -6.88
N SER A 114 0.40 -15.48 -6.40
CA SER A 114 -0.74 -15.14 -5.54
C SER A 114 -2.10 -15.49 -6.17
N PRO A 115 -2.34 -15.44 -7.51
CA PRO A 115 -3.60 -15.91 -8.11
C PRO A 115 -3.87 -17.42 -7.99
N GLN A 116 -2.83 -18.26 -7.92
CA GLN A 116 -2.98 -19.72 -7.83
C GLN A 116 -3.16 -20.23 -6.39
N VAL A 117 -2.99 -19.37 -5.38
CA VAL A 117 -3.15 -19.75 -3.98
C VAL A 117 -4.61 -20.15 -3.70
N SER A 118 -4.80 -21.34 -3.11
CA SER A 118 -6.12 -21.86 -2.78
C SER A 118 -6.80 -21.07 -1.65
N MET A 119 -8.13 -21.08 -1.62
CA MET A 119 -8.89 -20.45 -0.53
C MET A 119 -8.58 -21.08 0.83
N GLU A 120 -8.32 -22.39 0.85
CA GLU A 120 -7.92 -23.12 2.07
C GLU A 120 -6.61 -22.53 2.62
N GLN A 121 -5.57 -22.42 1.80
CA GLN A 121 -4.29 -21.85 2.21
C GLN A 121 -4.40 -20.37 2.61
N ILE A 122 -5.33 -19.61 2.02
CA ILE A 122 -5.54 -18.21 2.39
C ILE A 122 -6.07 -18.10 3.82
N TRP A 123 -7.12 -18.86 4.15
CA TRP A 123 -7.80 -18.78 5.45
C TRP A 123 -7.16 -19.65 6.53
N GLN A 124 -6.44 -20.70 6.13
CA GLN A 124 -5.71 -21.63 6.98
C GLN A 124 -4.28 -21.78 6.45
N PRO A 125 -3.45 -20.72 6.54
CA PRO A 125 -2.08 -20.78 6.06
C PRO A 125 -1.30 -21.88 6.79
N PRO A 126 -0.49 -22.68 6.06
CA PRO A 126 0.43 -23.62 6.68
C PRO A 126 1.48 -22.87 7.51
N LYS A 127 2.15 -23.63 8.39
CA LYS A 127 3.04 -23.11 9.43
C LYS A 127 4.14 -22.17 8.90
N ASP A 128 4.66 -22.45 7.72
CA ASP A 128 5.71 -21.68 7.03
C ASP A 128 5.22 -20.34 6.48
N LEU A 129 3.91 -20.16 6.31
CA LEU A 129 3.28 -18.90 5.87
C LEU A 129 2.71 -18.09 7.04
N LEU A 130 2.93 -18.54 8.27
CA LEU A 130 2.52 -17.84 9.48
C LEU A 130 3.64 -16.91 9.98
N PRO A 131 3.29 -15.78 10.62
CA PRO A 131 4.24 -14.97 11.37
C PRO A 131 4.96 -15.80 12.44
N LEU A 132 6.19 -15.39 12.79
CA LEU A 132 7.06 -16.13 13.71
C LEU A 132 6.39 -16.48 15.05
N ARG A 133 5.55 -15.58 15.58
CA ARG A 133 4.77 -15.78 16.81
C ARG A 133 3.91 -17.05 16.80
N PHE A 134 3.36 -17.41 15.65
CA PHE A 134 2.47 -18.56 15.49
C PHE A 134 3.20 -19.75 14.87
N ALA A 135 4.15 -19.50 13.96
CA ALA A 135 4.99 -20.53 13.38
C ALA A 135 5.91 -21.15 14.43
N GLU A 136 6.63 -20.37 15.22
CA GLU A 136 7.61 -20.86 16.19
C GLU A 136 7.49 -20.13 17.54
N PRO A 137 6.45 -20.40 18.35
CA PRO A 137 6.14 -19.62 19.55
C PRO A 137 7.28 -19.56 20.58
N GLU A 138 8.04 -20.64 20.72
CA GLU A 138 9.17 -20.69 21.66
C GLU A 138 10.35 -19.85 21.17
N ARG A 139 10.65 -19.88 19.86
CA ARG A 139 11.66 -19.01 19.25
C ARG A 139 11.26 -17.55 19.37
N PHE A 140 9.99 -17.24 19.09
CA PHE A 140 9.43 -15.90 19.27
C PHE A 140 9.61 -15.38 20.70
N LYS A 141 9.27 -16.18 21.72
CA LYS A 141 9.46 -15.79 23.14
C LYS A 141 10.91 -15.47 23.45
N LEU A 142 11.83 -16.33 23.00
CA LEU A 142 13.27 -16.13 23.24
C LEU A 142 13.78 -14.84 22.59
N GLU A 143 13.40 -14.57 21.34
CA GLU A 143 13.80 -13.34 20.65
C GLU A 143 13.20 -12.08 21.33
N MET A 144 11.95 -12.16 21.77
CA MET A 144 11.28 -11.10 22.52
C MET A 144 11.97 -10.76 23.85
N GLU A 145 12.35 -11.78 24.62
CA GLU A 145 13.07 -11.60 25.89
C GLU A 145 14.44 -10.96 25.68
N GLN A 146 15.16 -11.39 24.64
CA GLN A 146 16.46 -10.81 24.27
C GLN A 146 16.33 -9.33 23.89
N GLN A 147 15.28 -8.96 23.15
CA GLN A 147 15.04 -7.56 22.79
C GLN A 147 14.64 -6.68 23.97
N GLN A 148 13.79 -7.15 24.88
CA GLN A 148 13.43 -6.39 26.09
C GLN A 148 14.65 -6.10 26.96
N GLN A 149 15.59 -7.04 27.05
CA GLN A 149 16.86 -6.84 27.76
C GLN A 149 17.74 -5.78 27.08
N GLN A 150 17.65 -5.62 25.76
CA GLN A 150 18.40 -4.60 25.01
C GLN A 150 17.70 -3.23 24.98
N GLN A 151 16.37 -3.18 25.10
CA GLN A 151 15.57 -1.94 25.02
C GLN A 151 15.37 -1.20 26.36
N SER A 152 16.05 -1.60 27.44
CA SER A 152 15.96 -0.91 28.76
C SER A 152 16.52 0.53 28.78
N ALA A 153 16.74 1.15 27.62
CA ALA A 153 17.13 2.55 27.47
C ALA A 153 16.54 3.16 26.19
N LYS A 154 15.23 3.48 26.19
CA LYS A 154 14.62 4.58 25.40
C LYS A 154 13.11 4.70 25.67
N THR A 155 12.70 5.82 26.26
CA THR A 155 11.30 6.26 26.36
C THR A 155 10.90 7.01 25.08
N PRO A 156 9.75 6.73 24.43
CA PRO A 156 9.25 7.56 23.35
C PRO A 156 8.35 8.68 23.89
N ILE A 157 8.58 9.90 23.39
CA ILE A 157 7.76 11.10 23.59
C ILE A 157 6.69 11.12 22.49
N VAL A 158 5.42 11.28 22.86
CA VAL A 158 4.29 11.36 21.93
C VAL A 158 4.00 12.83 21.59
N SER A 159 3.94 13.18 20.31
CA SER A 159 3.27 14.41 19.85
C SER A 159 2.49 14.15 18.56
N SER A 160 1.18 14.35 18.66
CA SER A 160 0.15 14.25 17.61
C SER A 160 0.28 15.35 16.55
N MET A 161 0.06 15.01 15.27
CA MET A 161 -0.79 15.73 14.30
C MET A 161 -0.94 14.92 12.99
N LEU A 162 -2.10 15.08 12.35
CA LEU A 162 -2.56 14.35 11.15
C LEU A 162 -1.89 14.78 9.82
N LYS A 163 -1.84 13.80 8.89
CA LYS A 163 -1.41 13.78 7.46
C LYS A 163 0.05 13.38 7.23
N PRO A 164 0.42 13.02 5.98
CA PRO A 164 0.40 11.66 5.39
C PRO A 164 1.34 10.70 6.14
N LEU A 165 1.43 9.42 5.76
CA LEU A 165 2.18 8.36 6.50
C LEU A 165 3.49 8.92 7.09
N PRO A 166 3.53 9.23 8.40
CA PRO A 166 4.67 9.97 8.90
C PRO A 166 5.90 9.06 8.92
N GLU A 167 7.05 9.53 8.45
CA GLU A 167 8.32 8.79 8.52
C GLU A 167 8.68 8.32 9.94
N TRP A 168 8.03 8.88 10.97
CA TRP A 168 8.17 8.39 12.33
C TRP A 168 7.46 7.05 12.58
N CYS A 169 6.39 6.70 11.86
CA CYS A 169 5.70 5.39 11.98
C CYS A 169 6.65 4.23 11.73
N LYS A 170 7.44 4.34 10.67
CA LYS A 170 8.50 3.40 10.27
C LYS A 170 9.58 3.15 11.33
N ARG A 171 9.62 3.91 12.43
CA ARG A 171 10.58 3.76 13.54
C ARG A 171 9.98 3.06 14.76
N HIS A 172 8.71 2.68 14.72
CA HIS A 172 8.03 2.06 15.84
C HIS A 172 7.70 0.60 15.53
N MET A 173 8.29 -0.26 16.33
CA MET A 173 7.94 -1.67 16.38
C MET A 173 6.56 -1.82 17.04
N CYS A 174 5.84 -2.85 16.64
CA CYS A 174 4.51 -3.15 17.14
C CYS A 174 4.25 -4.64 17.21
N TYR A 175 3.25 -4.99 18.00
CA TYR A 175 2.68 -6.34 18.09
C TYR A 175 1.22 -6.37 17.69
N ARG A 176 0.56 -5.21 17.74
CA ARG A 176 -0.89 -5.05 17.52
C ARG A 176 -1.22 -3.76 16.82
N HIS A 177 -2.31 -3.73 16.06
CA HIS A 177 -2.81 -2.53 15.39
C HIS A 177 -3.01 -1.35 16.35
N GLU A 178 -3.48 -1.60 17.57
CA GLU A 178 -3.74 -0.55 18.56
C GLU A 178 -2.49 0.25 18.94
N GLU A 179 -1.31 -0.38 19.02
CA GLU A 179 -0.05 0.28 19.37
C GLU A 179 0.33 1.33 18.33
N CYS A 180 0.16 0.99 17.05
CA CYS A 180 0.34 1.92 15.94
C CYS A 180 -0.72 3.02 15.94
N LYS A 181 -1.98 2.65 16.21
CA LYS A 181 -3.09 3.61 16.29
C LYS A 181 -2.90 4.65 17.39
N PHE A 182 -2.36 4.26 18.55
CA PHE A 182 -2.03 5.18 19.64
C PHE A 182 -1.00 6.23 19.25
N LEU A 183 -0.05 5.86 18.39
CA LEU A 183 0.95 6.78 17.88
C LEU A 183 0.38 7.69 16.78
N GLY A 184 -0.73 7.30 16.14
CA GLY A 184 -1.31 7.98 14.98
C GLY A 184 -0.89 7.36 13.64
N CYS A 185 -0.31 6.16 13.68
CA CYS A 185 -0.08 5.30 12.51
C CYS A 185 -1.32 4.49 12.18
N PHE A 186 -1.28 3.78 11.06
CA PHE A 186 -2.37 2.99 10.55
C PHE A 186 -2.36 1.58 11.17
N HIS A 187 -1.42 0.72 10.79
CA HIS A 187 -1.48 -0.72 11.08
C HIS A 187 -0.14 -1.26 11.57
N CYS A 188 -0.19 -2.38 12.29
CA CYS A 188 0.99 -3.16 12.60
C CYS A 188 1.24 -4.20 11.48
N MET A 189 2.42 -4.15 10.87
CA MET A 189 2.80 -5.00 9.75
C MET A 189 3.94 -5.94 10.09
N PHE A 190 3.69 -7.23 10.05
CA PHE A 190 4.72 -8.26 10.21
C PHE A 190 5.30 -8.66 8.86
N TYR A 191 6.62 -8.64 8.77
CA TYR A 191 7.37 -9.26 7.69
C TYR A 191 7.78 -10.69 8.09
N PRO A 192 8.00 -11.58 7.10
CA PRO A 192 8.55 -12.91 7.36
C PRO A 192 9.79 -12.86 8.26
N GLN A 193 9.87 -13.82 9.20
CA GLN A 193 10.98 -14.02 10.15
C GLN A 193 11.25 -12.91 11.19
N SER A 194 10.48 -11.82 11.21
CA SER A 194 10.61 -10.81 12.27
C SER A 194 9.79 -11.18 13.52
N PRO A 195 10.35 -11.06 14.74
CA PRO A 195 9.60 -11.23 15.98
C PRO A 195 8.70 -10.03 16.31
N TYR A 196 8.69 -8.99 15.50
CA TYR A 196 7.84 -7.81 15.67
C TYR A 196 7.39 -7.29 14.30
N GLY A 197 6.30 -6.56 14.30
CA GLY A 197 5.89 -5.78 13.15
C GLY A 197 6.44 -4.36 13.21
N ASP A 198 6.27 -3.64 12.11
CA ASP A 198 6.49 -2.20 12.02
C ASP A 198 5.16 -1.47 11.90
N CYS A 199 5.08 -0.30 12.53
CA CYS A 199 3.97 0.60 12.30
C CYS A 199 4.09 1.24 10.91
N ILE A 200 3.04 1.07 10.12
CA ILE A 200 2.81 1.79 8.88
C ILE A 200 1.71 2.81 9.10
#